data_AF-A0A7Z9FA18-F1
#
_entry.id   AF-A0A7Z9FA18-F1
#
_cell.length_a   1.000
_cell.length_b   1.000
_cell.length_c   1.000
_cell.angle_alpha   90.00
_cell.angle_beta   90.00
_cell.angle_gamma   90.00
#
_symmetry.space_group_name_H-M   'P 1'
#
loop_
_entity.id
_entity.type
_entity.pdbx_description
1 polymer ?
#
loop_
_entity_poly.entity_id
_entity_poly.type
_entity_poly.pdbx_seq_one_letter_code
_entity_poly.pdbx_strand_id
1 'polypeptide(L)'
;MPLETQGEKLKNDPILRRRLIDIANRPYDGPEVLGAEPRPPEWNTFYVMDRIPRPHRSVAAIATERGVTPAEAMIEVALEHDLKVFFRQPFANENQDDALELMKHPCSNVTFSDSGAHVSQIMDSSLQTHLLSHWVREEGAFTLEEAVRMITYDTATSWGFHDRGLLREGMIADITIFDPDSIEPRMPEVVNDLPSGAKRLKQYAQGMLATIVAGEVVLKENQHTGALPGQLLRGPLFFR
;
A
#
# COMPACT_ATOMS: atom_id res chain seq x y z
N MET A 1 -12.75 -22.47 0.00
CA MET A 1 -13.86 -22.43 0.97
C MET A 1 -14.33 -21.00 1.09
N PRO A 2 -15.62 -20.68 0.93
CA PRO A 2 -16.15 -19.33 1.11
C PRO A 2 -15.85 -18.78 2.51
N LEU A 3 -15.63 -17.46 2.65
CA LEU A 3 -15.27 -16.82 3.93
C LEU A 3 -16.28 -17.13 5.03
N GLU A 4 -17.58 -17.05 4.73
CA GLU A 4 -18.65 -17.37 5.68
C GLU A 4 -18.49 -18.78 6.27
N THR A 5 -18.22 -19.79 5.42
CA THR A 5 -17.96 -21.15 5.87
C THR A 5 -16.68 -21.25 6.73
N GLN A 6 -15.65 -20.44 6.45
CA GLN A 6 -14.47 -20.40 7.31
C GLN A 6 -14.79 -19.79 8.68
N GLY A 7 -15.58 -18.70 8.69
CA GLY A 7 -16.02 -18.03 9.91
C GLY A 7 -16.85 -18.96 10.79
N GLU A 8 -17.83 -19.66 10.21
CA GLU A 8 -18.65 -20.65 10.94
C GLU A 8 -17.80 -21.78 11.53
N LYS A 9 -16.79 -22.27 10.80
CA LYS A 9 -15.86 -23.28 11.35
C LYS A 9 -15.04 -22.72 12.51
N LEU A 10 -14.49 -21.51 12.38
CA LEU A 10 -13.72 -20.88 13.45
C LEU A 10 -14.57 -20.58 14.69
N LYS A 11 -15.86 -20.27 14.52
CA LYS A 11 -16.83 -20.06 15.61
C LYS A 11 -17.21 -21.38 16.31
N ASN A 12 -17.49 -22.42 15.54
CA ASN A 12 -18.15 -23.64 16.05
C ASN A 12 -17.21 -24.84 16.29
N ASP A 13 -15.97 -24.81 15.78
CA ASP A 13 -14.98 -25.89 15.96
C ASP A 13 -13.84 -25.44 16.91
N PRO A 14 -13.97 -25.68 18.22
CA PRO A 14 -12.95 -25.29 19.20
C PRO A 14 -11.65 -26.08 19.04
N ILE A 15 -11.69 -27.29 18.47
CA ILE A 15 -10.48 -28.10 18.23
C ILE A 15 -9.66 -27.47 17.12
N LEU A 16 -10.32 -27.06 16.02
CA LEU A 16 -9.67 -26.33 14.94
C LEU A 16 -9.07 -25.01 15.44
N ARG A 17 -9.84 -24.20 16.17
CA ARG A 17 -9.37 -22.91 16.71
C ARG A 17 -8.14 -23.12 17.60
N ARG A 18 -8.19 -24.09 18.53
CA ARG A 18 -7.07 -24.40 19.41
C ARG A 18 -5.83 -24.84 18.61
N ARG A 19 -6.01 -25.70 17.60
CA ARG A 19 -4.91 -26.16 16.74
C ARG A 19 -4.24 -25.01 16.00
N LEU A 20 -5.01 -24.05 15.47
CA LEU A 20 -4.45 -22.88 14.77
C LEU A 20 -3.64 -21.99 15.73
N ILE A 21 -4.18 -21.72 16.92
CA ILE A 21 -3.48 -20.96 17.97
C ILE A 21 -2.19 -21.67 18.39
N ASP A 22 -2.27 -22.99 18.63
CA ASP A 22 -1.11 -23.78 19.04
C ASP A 22 -0.03 -23.84 17.95
N ILE A 23 -0.37 -23.78 16.66
CA ILE A 23 0.61 -23.71 15.56
C ILE A 23 1.24 -22.31 15.51
N ALA A 24 0.42 -21.26 15.56
CA ALA A 24 0.89 -19.88 15.46
C ALA A 24 1.79 -19.44 16.62
N ASN A 25 1.65 -20.07 17.79
CA ASN A 25 2.47 -19.80 18.98
C ASN A 25 3.75 -20.64 19.06
N ARG A 26 3.97 -21.60 18.15
CA ARG A 26 5.22 -22.39 18.14
C ARG A 26 6.35 -21.56 17.55
N PRO A 27 7.60 -21.77 18.01
CA PRO A 27 8.77 -21.27 17.30
C PRO A 27 8.72 -21.73 15.85
N TYR A 28 9.04 -20.83 14.93
CA TYR A 28 9.14 -21.15 13.52
C TYR A 28 10.29 -22.14 13.29
N ASP A 29 9.97 -23.28 12.67
CA ASP A 29 10.89 -24.38 12.36
C ASP A 29 11.08 -24.61 10.85
N GLY A 30 10.63 -23.64 10.04
CA GLY A 30 10.74 -23.66 8.57
C GLY A 30 12.09 -23.14 8.04
N PRO A 31 12.24 -23.06 6.70
CA PRO A 31 13.45 -22.54 6.07
C PRO A 31 13.69 -21.08 6.42
N GLU A 32 14.94 -20.64 6.37
CA GLU A 32 15.26 -19.21 6.49
C GLU A 32 14.49 -18.40 5.45
N VAL A 33 13.88 -17.30 5.89
CA VAL A 33 13.10 -16.40 5.02
C VAL A 33 14.06 -15.40 4.37
N LEU A 34 14.12 -15.38 3.03
CA LEU A 34 15.08 -14.63 2.23
C LEU A 34 14.39 -13.68 1.25
N GLY A 35 14.14 -12.45 1.68
CA GLY A 35 13.41 -11.49 0.87
C GLY A 35 11.91 -11.58 1.16
N ALA A 36 11.10 -11.78 0.11
CA ALA A 36 9.65 -11.55 0.09
C ALA A 36 8.77 -12.76 0.46
N GLU A 37 9.34 -13.83 1.01
CA GLU A 37 8.57 -14.99 1.43
C GLU A 37 7.68 -14.67 2.64
N PRO A 38 6.58 -15.42 2.82
CA PRO A 38 5.76 -15.32 4.03
C PRO A 38 6.59 -15.51 5.30
N ARG A 39 6.68 -14.46 6.10
CA ARG A 39 7.36 -14.47 7.40
C ARG A 39 6.42 -14.94 8.50
N PRO A 40 6.94 -15.54 9.58
CA PRO A 40 6.21 -15.67 10.82
C PRO A 40 5.68 -14.28 11.27
N PRO A 41 4.50 -14.24 11.92
CA PRO A 41 3.93 -12.98 12.37
C PRO A 41 4.76 -12.36 13.49
N GLU A 42 5.21 -11.12 13.28
CA GLU A 42 5.83 -10.25 14.28
C GLU A 42 4.73 -9.49 15.01
N TRP A 43 4.14 -10.08 16.05
CA TRP A 43 2.87 -9.60 16.65
C TRP A 43 2.87 -8.13 17.11
N ASN A 44 4.04 -7.55 17.42
CA ASN A 44 4.18 -6.14 17.80
C ASN A 44 4.10 -5.19 16.60
N THR A 45 4.49 -5.65 15.41
CA THR A 45 4.43 -4.90 14.15
C THR A 45 3.38 -5.48 13.18
N PHE A 46 2.54 -6.39 13.66
CA PHE A 46 1.38 -6.92 12.96
C PHE A 46 0.14 -6.10 13.34
N TYR A 47 -0.33 -5.24 12.44
CA TYR A 47 -1.36 -4.25 12.74
C TYR A 47 -2.73 -4.64 12.18
N VAL A 48 -3.79 -4.33 12.92
CA VAL A 48 -5.17 -4.38 12.41
C VAL A 48 -5.44 -3.09 11.65
N MET A 49 -5.67 -3.21 10.34
CA MET A 49 -5.97 -2.11 9.45
C MET A 49 -7.48 -2.11 9.16
N ASP A 50 -8.22 -1.38 9.99
CA ASP A 50 -9.68 -1.19 9.90
C ASP A 50 -10.07 0.16 9.27
N ARG A 51 -9.09 1.07 9.12
CA ARG A 51 -9.21 2.39 8.50
C ARG A 51 -7.86 2.81 7.90
N ILE A 52 -7.85 3.89 7.14
CA ILE A 52 -6.63 4.41 6.52
C ILE A 52 -5.79 5.25 7.51
N PRO A 53 -6.34 6.27 8.20
CA PRO A 53 -5.55 7.09 9.12
C PRO A 53 -4.89 6.25 10.22
N ARG A 54 -3.62 6.57 10.47
CA ARG A 54 -2.79 5.98 11.54
C ARG A 54 -2.98 6.74 12.87
N PRO A 55 -2.59 6.16 14.03
CA PRO A 55 -1.98 4.84 14.24
C PRO A 55 -2.98 3.69 14.22
N HIS A 56 -2.51 2.52 13.76
CA HIS A 56 -3.21 1.24 13.88
C HIS A 56 -2.76 0.51 15.14
N ARG A 57 -3.65 -0.31 15.71
CA ARG A 57 -3.32 -1.12 16.88
C ARG A 57 -2.60 -2.40 16.44
N SER A 58 -1.52 -2.76 17.13
CA SER A 58 -0.89 -4.06 16.92
C SER A 58 -1.76 -5.18 17.51
N VAL A 59 -1.67 -6.37 16.92
CA VAL A 59 -2.34 -7.56 17.43
C VAL A 59 -1.85 -7.90 18.84
N ALA A 60 -0.56 -7.71 19.13
CA ALA A 60 -0.01 -7.88 20.48
C ALA A 60 -0.66 -6.94 21.52
N ALA A 61 -0.88 -5.67 21.16
CA ALA A 61 -1.54 -4.72 22.05
C ALA A 61 -3.00 -5.10 22.32
N ILE A 62 -3.72 -5.54 21.29
CA ILE A 62 -5.10 -6.04 21.41
C ILE A 62 -5.14 -7.29 22.30
N ALA A 63 -4.23 -8.23 22.09
CA ALA A 63 -4.12 -9.46 22.86
C ALA A 63 -3.86 -9.20 24.35
N THR A 64 -2.96 -8.26 24.65
CA THR A 64 -2.65 -7.84 26.02
C THR A 64 -3.89 -7.26 26.72
N GLU A 65 -4.63 -6.38 26.06
CA GLU A 65 -5.86 -5.80 26.61
C GLU A 65 -6.93 -6.86 26.89
N ARG A 66 -7.06 -7.84 25.99
CA ARG A 66 -8.06 -8.92 26.09
C ARG A 66 -7.64 -10.08 27.00
N GLY A 67 -6.37 -10.13 27.43
CA GLY A 67 -5.84 -11.23 28.24
C GLY A 67 -5.75 -12.57 27.48
N VAL A 68 -5.54 -12.52 26.17
CA VAL A 68 -5.43 -13.70 25.28
C VAL A 68 -4.09 -13.71 24.53
N THR A 69 -3.79 -14.79 23.81
CA THR A 69 -2.60 -14.85 22.94
C THR A 69 -2.78 -14.01 21.66
N PRO A 70 -1.71 -13.51 21.01
CA PRO A 70 -1.83 -12.75 19.77
C PRO A 70 -2.57 -13.49 18.64
N ALA A 71 -2.30 -14.78 18.45
CA ALA A 71 -3.01 -15.60 17.48
C ALA A 71 -4.51 -15.70 17.78
N GLU A 72 -4.87 -15.78 19.06
CA GLU A 72 -6.26 -15.80 19.50
C GLU A 72 -6.95 -14.45 19.26
N ALA A 73 -6.29 -13.34 19.61
CA ALA A 73 -6.80 -12.00 19.33
C ALA A 73 -7.01 -11.76 17.83
N MET A 74 -6.09 -12.22 16.97
CA MET A 74 -6.23 -12.12 15.52
C MET A 74 -7.47 -12.88 15.02
N ILE A 75 -7.72 -14.10 15.52
CA ILE A 75 -8.91 -14.87 15.16
C ILE A 75 -10.18 -14.17 15.63
N GLU A 76 -10.20 -13.64 16.85
CA GLU A 76 -11.36 -12.92 17.39
C GLU A 76 -11.69 -11.67 16.60
N VAL A 77 -10.69 -10.82 16.34
CA VAL A 77 -10.85 -9.62 15.51
C VAL A 77 -11.31 -10.01 14.10
N ALA A 78 -10.75 -11.07 13.51
CA ALA A 78 -11.22 -11.52 12.21
C ALA A 78 -12.70 -11.93 12.26
N LEU A 79 -13.13 -12.65 13.30
CA LEU A 79 -14.53 -13.07 13.48
C LEU A 79 -15.48 -11.89 13.76
N GLU A 80 -15.05 -10.89 14.54
CA GLU A 80 -15.80 -9.65 14.81
C GLU A 80 -16.09 -8.86 13.53
N HIS A 81 -15.22 -8.97 12.53
CA HIS A 81 -15.33 -8.30 11.24
C HIS A 81 -15.80 -9.22 10.10
N ASP A 82 -16.41 -10.37 10.40
CA ASP A 82 -16.87 -11.35 9.39
C ASP A 82 -15.78 -11.77 8.38
N LEU A 83 -14.53 -11.85 8.85
CA LEU A 83 -13.30 -12.08 8.08
C LEU A 83 -13.01 -11.01 7.01
N LYS A 84 -13.59 -9.82 7.14
CA LYS A 84 -13.42 -8.67 6.24
C LYS A 84 -12.65 -7.55 6.92
N VAL A 85 -11.45 -7.88 7.39
CA VAL A 85 -10.49 -6.92 7.97
C VAL A 85 -9.09 -7.23 7.47
N PHE A 86 -8.29 -6.20 7.25
CA PHE A 86 -6.90 -6.37 6.84
C PHE A 86 -5.99 -6.45 8.07
N PHE A 87 -5.05 -7.38 8.00
CA PHE A 87 -3.91 -7.41 8.90
C PHE A 87 -2.66 -7.07 8.08
N ARG A 88 -1.87 -6.12 8.54
CA ARG A 88 -0.71 -5.59 7.82
C ARG A 88 0.54 -5.76 8.68
N GLN A 89 1.57 -6.40 8.10
CA GLN A 89 2.94 -6.35 8.61
C GLN A 89 3.77 -5.47 7.68
N PRO A 90 4.49 -4.46 8.18
CA PRO A 90 5.56 -3.84 7.42
C PRO A 90 6.58 -4.90 6.97
N PHE A 91 6.96 -4.84 5.71
CA PHE A 91 7.99 -5.73 5.15
C PHE A 91 9.39 -5.10 5.19
N ALA A 92 9.42 -3.77 5.02
CA ALA A 92 10.58 -2.89 5.08
C ALA A 92 10.12 -1.52 5.63
N ASN A 93 11.07 -0.65 5.97
CA ASN A 93 10.81 0.70 6.50
C ASN A 93 9.88 0.65 7.73
N GLU A 94 10.14 -0.30 8.63
CA GLU A 94 9.27 -0.60 9.78
C GLU A 94 9.23 0.57 10.78
N ASN A 95 10.36 1.28 10.90
CA ASN A 95 10.48 2.52 11.65
C ASN A 95 10.19 3.70 10.71
N GLN A 96 9.19 4.51 11.08
CA GLN A 96 8.79 5.67 10.29
C GLN A 96 9.79 6.82 10.37
N ASP A 97 10.56 6.94 11.47
CA ASP A 97 11.61 7.96 11.59
C ASP A 97 12.75 7.67 10.61
N ASP A 98 13.19 6.41 10.54
CA ASP A 98 14.22 5.97 9.59
C ASP A 98 13.72 6.12 8.14
N ALA A 99 12.44 5.79 7.89
CA ALA A 99 11.82 6.00 6.59
C ALA A 99 11.83 7.49 6.20
N LEU A 100 11.48 8.38 7.13
CA LEU A 100 11.49 9.82 6.90
C LEU A 100 12.91 10.36 6.66
N GLU A 101 13.89 9.89 7.42
CA GLU A 101 15.30 10.23 7.22
C GLU A 101 15.76 9.84 5.81
N LEU A 102 15.44 8.62 5.38
CA LEU A 102 15.72 8.15 4.02
C LEU A 102 15.00 8.97 2.96
N MET A 103 13.75 9.38 3.19
CA MET A 103 13.00 10.24 2.26
C MET A 103 13.61 11.64 2.13
N LYS A 104 14.23 12.16 3.20
CA LYS A 104 14.89 13.47 3.22
C LYS A 104 16.32 13.43 2.68
N HIS A 105 16.90 12.25 2.53
CA HIS A 105 18.28 12.12 2.08
C HIS A 105 18.45 12.61 0.62
N PRO A 106 19.45 13.45 0.30
CA PRO A 106 19.58 14.09 -1.02
C PRO A 106 19.86 13.11 -2.16
N CYS A 107 20.32 11.89 -1.86
CA CYS A 107 20.53 10.82 -2.84
C CYS A 107 19.36 9.81 -2.89
N SER A 108 18.23 10.11 -2.26
CA SER A 108 17.03 9.27 -2.26
C SER A 108 15.99 9.85 -3.23
N ASN A 109 15.22 8.96 -3.83
CA ASN A 109 14.05 9.32 -4.64
C ASN A 109 12.82 8.63 -4.07
N VAL A 110 11.79 9.41 -3.74
CA VAL A 110 10.48 8.84 -3.38
C VAL A 110 9.76 8.46 -4.67
N THR A 111 9.88 7.19 -5.03
CA THR A 111 9.44 6.69 -6.34
C THR A 111 8.98 5.24 -6.29
N PHE A 112 8.45 4.77 -7.43
CA PHE A 112 7.97 3.41 -7.78
C PHE A 112 7.34 2.58 -6.65
N SER A 113 6.03 2.30 -6.77
CA SER A 113 5.40 1.26 -5.97
C SER A 113 5.70 -0.12 -6.54
N ASP A 114 6.14 -1.09 -5.74
CA ASP A 114 6.29 -2.51 -6.14
C ASP A 114 4.93 -3.23 -6.35
N SER A 115 3.87 -2.44 -6.51
CA SER A 115 2.53 -2.88 -6.86
C SER A 115 2.52 -3.50 -8.24
N GLY A 116 1.95 -4.70 -8.34
CA GLY A 116 1.84 -5.43 -9.60
C GLY A 116 2.77 -6.64 -9.70
N ALA A 117 3.86 -6.71 -8.93
CA ALA A 117 4.73 -7.88 -8.87
C ALA A 117 4.13 -8.98 -7.97
N HIS A 118 3.60 -8.58 -6.81
CA HIS A 118 2.99 -9.48 -5.82
C HIS A 118 1.51 -9.14 -5.58
N VAL A 119 0.72 -9.12 -6.65
CA VAL A 119 -0.66 -8.57 -6.72
C VAL A 119 -1.64 -9.01 -5.61
N SER A 120 -1.40 -10.13 -4.93
CA SER A 120 -2.28 -10.63 -3.86
C SER A 120 -1.73 -10.42 -2.45
N GLN A 121 -0.54 -9.83 -2.30
CA GLN A 121 0.20 -9.70 -1.04
C GLN A 121 0.67 -8.27 -0.78
N ILE A 122 1.14 -7.56 -1.80
CA ILE A 122 1.68 -6.19 -1.69
C ILE A 122 0.73 -5.23 -2.41
N MET A 123 0.43 -4.10 -1.74
CA MET A 123 -0.41 -3.03 -2.28
C MET A 123 0.14 -1.67 -1.87
N ASP A 124 1.09 -1.19 -2.66
CA ASP A 124 1.79 0.08 -2.43
C ASP A 124 1.38 1.16 -3.45
N SER A 125 0.31 0.94 -4.21
CA SER A 125 -0.17 1.92 -5.21
C SER A 125 -0.71 3.19 -4.54
N SER A 126 -0.83 3.16 -3.22
CA SER A 126 -1.13 4.29 -2.35
C SER A 126 0.06 5.17 -2.01
N LEU A 127 1.31 4.81 -2.35
CA LEU A 127 2.54 5.51 -1.94
C LEU A 127 2.44 7.04 -2.09
N GLN A 128 2.05 7.53 -3.27
CA GLN A 128 1.98 8.97 -3.55
C GLN A 128 0.85 9.65 -2.78
N THR A 129 -0.30 8.99 -2.68
CA THR A 129 -1.43 9.52 -1.90
C THR A 129 -1.13 9.49 -0.40
N HIS A 130 -0.33 8.53 0.05
CA HIS A 130 0.16 8.45 1.43
C HIS A 130 1.19 9.55 1.71
N LEU A 131 2.11 9.83 0.78
CA LEU A 131 3.01 10.97 0.87
C LEU A 131 2.24 12.28 1.08
N LEU A 132 1.22 12.53 0.25
CA LEU A 132 0.44 13.78 0.31
C LEU A 132 -0.48 13.85 1.53
N SER A 133 -1.14 12.76 1.90
CA SER A 133 -2.04 12.74 3.07
C SER A 133 -1.28 12.77 4.39
N HIS A 134 -0.34 11.83 4.56
CA HIS A 134 0.30 11.62 5.83
C HIS A 134 1.51 12.54 6.01
N TRP A 135 2.50 12.44 5.13
CA TRP A 135 3.77 13.15 5.34
C TRP A 135 3.68 14.66 5.09
N VAL A 136 2.77 15.12 4.24
CA VAL A 136 2.52 16.56 4.03
C VAL A 136 1.44 17.07 4.98
N ARG A 137 0.21 16.57 4.88
CA ARG A 137 -0.94 17.18 5.58
C ARG A 137 -1.00 16.82 7.07
N GLU A 138 -0.75 15.58 7.47
CA GLU A 138 -0.85 15.16 8.88
C GLU A 138 0.42 15.48 9.68
N GLU A 139 1.59 15.10 9.16
CA GLU A 139 2.87 15.22 9.87
C GLU A 139 3.59 16.56 9.61
N GLY A 140 3.25 17.27 8.54
CA GLY A 140 3.94 18.51 8.16
C GLY A 140 5.43 18.31 7.88
N ALA A 141 5.84 17.08 7.51
CA ALA A 141 7.24 16.70 7.35
C ALA A 141 7.86 17.24 6.05
N PHE A 142 7.01 17.55 5.07
CA PHE A 142 7.32 18.22 3.80
C PHE A 142 6.23 19.25 3.49
N THR A 143 6.60 20.31 2.77
CA THR A 143 5.62 21.17 2.07
C THR A 143 4.97 20.41 0.91
N LEU A 144 3.80 20.90 0.46
CA LEU A 144 3.12 20.31 -0.70
C LEU A 144 4.00 20.38 -1.95
N GLU A 145 4.67 21.51 -2.17
CA GLU A 145 5.56 21.74 -3.29
C GLU A 145 6.78 20.82 -3.27
N GLU A 146 7.38 20.58 -2.10
CA GLU A 146 8.48 19.61 -1.95
C GLU A 146 8.02 18.19 -2.30
N ALA A 147 6.90 17.75 -1.74
CA ALA A 147 6.37 16.42 -2.01
C ALA A 147 5.99 16.23 -3.49
N VAL A 148 5.39 17.25 -4.12
CA VAL A 148 5.10 17.24 -5.57
C VAL A 148 6.40 17.16 -6.36
N ARG A 149 7.45 17.93 -6.01
CA ARG A 149 8.75 17.88 -6.68
C ARG A 149 9.37 16.48 -6.62
N MET A 150 9.33 15.83 -5.44
CA MET A 150 9.88 14.49 -5.21
C MET A 150 9.29 13.43 -6.16
N ILE A 151 7.97 13.46 -6.35
CA ILE A 151 7.25 12.49 -7.20
C ILE A 151 7.08 12.92 -8.66
N THR A 152 7.62 14.08 -9.05
CA THR A 152 7.56 14.59 -10.43
C THR A 152 8.96 14.90 -10.97
N TYR A 153 9.49 16.09 -10.70
CA TYR A 153 10.75 16.60 -11.24
C TYR A 153 11.96 15.77 -10.82
N ASP A 154 12.09 15.43 -9.54
CA ASP A 154 13.26 14.71 -9.01
C ASP A 154 13.31 13.29 -9.62
N THR A 155 12.14 12.64 -9.69
CA THR A 155 11.98 11.35 -10.38
C THR A 155 12.32 11.48 -11.87
N ALA A 156 11.69 12.40 -12.61
CA ALA A 156 11.93 12.56 -14.05
C ALA A 156 13.42 12.83 -14.37
N THR A 157 14.05 13.71 -13.60
CA THR A 157 15.46 14.06 -13.74
C THR A 157 16.36 12.85 -13.48
N SER A 158 16.07 12.07 -12.44
CA SER A 158 16.84 10.87 -12.08
C SER A 158 16.79 9.79 -13.17
N TRP A 159 15.69 9.72 -13.92
CA TRP A 159 15.53 8.80 -15.05
C TRP A 159 15.96 9.39 -16.41
N GLY A 160 16.42 10.65 -16.44
CA GLY A 160 16.86 11.32 -17.67
C GLY A 160 15.72 11.78 -18.58
N PHE A 161 14.53 11.98 -18.04
CA PHE A 161 13.38 12.53 -18.77
C PHE A 161 13.37 14.06 -18.63
N HIS A 162 13.73 14.76 -19.71
CA HIS A 162 13.87 16.22 -19.71
C HIS A 162 12.65 16.97 -20.26
N ASP A 163 11.69 16.25 -20.84
CA ASP A 163 10.45 16.77 -21.43
C ASP A 163 9.22 16.59 -20.52
N ARG A 164 9.43 16.10 -19.28
CA ARG A 164 8.36 15.76 -18.30
C ARG A 164 8.76 16.14 -16.87
N GLY A 165 7.80 16.06 -15.94
CA GLY A 165 8.03 16.28 -14.51
C GLY A 165 7.94 17.74 -14.04
N LEU A 166 7.65 18.68 -14.95
CA LEU A 166 7.36 20.09 -14.63
C LEU A 166 6.15 20.56 -15.45
N LEU A 167 5.40 21.51 -14.88
CA LEU A 167 4.38 22.26 -15.63
C LEU A 167 5.04 23.49 -16.27
N ARG A 168 5.40 23.37 -17.54
CA ARG A 168 6.04 24.44 -18.33
C ARG A 168 5.65 24.31 -19.80
N GLU A 169 5.54 25.44 -20.48
CA GLU A 169 5.32 25.47 -21.93
C GLU A 169 6.38 24.64 -22.69
N GLY A 170 5.92 23.85 -23.66
CA GLY A 170 6.77 22.97 -24.46
C GLY A 170 7.04 21.59 -23.86
N MET A 171 6.62 21.33 -22.62
CA MET A 171 6.73 19.99 -22.00
C MET A 171 5.49 19.13 -22.30
N ILE A 172 5.64 17.82 -22.18
CA ILE A 172 4.52 16.88 -22.35
C ILE A 172 3.48 17.15 -21.26
N ALA A 173 2.20 17.20 -21.66
CA ALA A 173 1.08 17.47 -20.77
C ALA A 173 0.71 16.23 -19.93
N ASP A 174 1.61 15.85 -19.04
CA ASP A 174 1.36 14.84 -17.99
C ASP A 174 1.01 15.54 -16.68
N ILE A 175 -0.28 15.55 -16.38
CA ILE A 175 -0.84 16.42 -15.34
C ILE A 175 -1.74 15.60 -14.43
N THR A 176 -1.61 15.80 -13.13
CA THR A 176 -2.52 15.24 -12.13
C THR A 176 -3.20 16.39 -11.40
N ILE A 177 -4.52 16.34 -11.32
CA ILE A 177 -5.35 17.31 -10.59
C ILE A 177 -5.92 16.60 -9.38
N PHE A 178 -5.65 17.12 -8.19
CA PHE A 178 -6.10 16.56 -6.93
C PHE A 178 -6.44 17.68 -5.94
N ASP A 179 -7.27 17.36 -4.96
CA ASP A 179 -7.60 18.21 -3.83
C ASP A 179 -6.65 17.91 -2.65
N PRO A 180 -5.75 18.83 -2.27
CA PRO A 180 -4.78 18.60 -1.19
C PRO A 180 -5.45 18.37 0.18
N ASP A 181 -6.66 18.88 0.39
CA ASP A 181 -7.36 18.79 1.67
C ASP A 181 -8.01 17.41 1.86
N SER A 182 -8.33 16.71 0.76
CA SER A 182 -9.02 15.41 0.79
C SER A 182 -8.22 14.24 0.24
N ILE A 183 -7.08 14.48 -0.44
CA ILE A 183 -6.24 13.41 -1.02
C ILE A 183 -5.83 12.40 0.05
N GLU A 184 -6.16 11.13 -0.16
CA GLU A 184 -5.89 10.03 0.78
C GLU A 184 -6.09 8.68 0.05
N PRO A 185 -5.31 7.63 0.35
CA PRO A 185 -5.66 6.30 -0.12
C PRO A 185 -6.97 5.81 0.51
N ARG A 186 -7.73 4.98 -0.21
CA ARG A 186 -8.89 4.26 0.34
C ARG A 186 -8.45 2.92 0.92
N MET A 187 -9.32 2.27 1.70
CA MET A 187 -9.09 0.89 2.10
C MET A 187 -8.88 0.00 0.85
N PRO A 188 -7.91 -0.95 0.88
CA PRO A 188 -7.74 -1.89 -0.19
C PRO A 188 -8.95 -2.84 -0.29
N GLU A 189 -9.17 -3.38 -1.47
CA GLU A 189 -10.23 -4.34 -1.76
C GLU A 189 -9.61 -5.62 -2.34
N VAL A 190 -10.14 -6.78 -1.96
CA VAL A 190 -9.80 -8.05 -2.61
C VAL A 190 -10.76 -8.26 -3.77
N VAL A 191 -10.24 -8.33 -4.99
CA VAL A 191 -11.00 -8.55 -6.22
C VAL A 191 -10.49 -9.79 -6.95
N ASN A 192 -11.36 -10.42 -7.76
CA ASN A 192 -11.05 -11.63 -8.54
C ASN A 192 -11.21 -11.36 -10.05
N ASP A 193 -10.54 -10.33 -10.54
CA ASP A 193 -10.69 -9.79 -11.90
C ASP A 193 -9.48 -10.03 -12.81
N LEU A 194 -8.51 -10.83 -12.35
CA LEU A 194 -7.40 -11.30 -13.20
C LEU A 194 -7.86 -12.42 -14.15
N PRO A 195 -7.11 -12.68 -15.24
CA PRO A 195 -7.32 -13.88 -16.05
C PRO A 195 -7.39 -15.13 -15.16
N SER A 196 -8.30 -16.05 -15.49
CA SER A 196 -8.67 -17.22 -14.66
C SER A 196 -9.43 -16.95 -13.35
N GLY A 197 -9.79 -15.70 -13.05
CA GLY A 197 -10.49 -15.33 -11.82
C GLY A 197 -9.59 -15.31 -10.59
N ALA A 198 -8.27 -15.17 -10.78
CA ALA A 198 -7.32 -15.10 -9.68
C ALA A 198 -7.51 -13.82 -8.85
N LYS A 199 -7.18 -13.90 -7.56
CA LYS A 199 -7.32 -12.80 -6.62
C LYS A 199 -6.19 -11.77 -6.77
N ARG A 200 -6.52 -10.49 -6.58
CA ARG A 200 -5.57 -9.41 -6.31
C ARG A 200 -6.13 -8.42 -5.31
N LEU A 201 -5.24 -7.62 -4.73
CA LEU A 201 -5.59 -6.40 -4.05
C LEU A 201 -5.80 -5.30 -5.10
N LYS A 202 -6.70 -4.37 -4.80
CA LYS A 202 -6.92 -3.14 -5.56
C LYS A 202 -7.13 -2.01 -4.57
N GLN A 203 -6.48 -0.87 -4.80
CA GLN A 203 -6.62 0.28 -3.90
C GLN A 203 -6.82 1.55 -4.72
N TYR A 204 -7.93 2.23 -4.44
CA TYR A 204 -8.25 3.53 -5.00
C TYR A 204 -7.81 4.65 -4.06
N ALA A 205 -7.96 5.89 -4.51
CA ALA A 205 -7.76 7.08 -3.69
C ALA A 205 -9.01 7.96 -3.70
N GLN A 206 -9.15 8.80 -2.67
CA GLN A 206 -10.04 9.95 -2.68
C GLN A 206 -9.24 11.23 -2.98
N GLY A 207 -9.92 12.32 -3.33
CA GLY A 207 -9.27 13.59 -3.68
C GLY A 207 -8.60 13.63 -5.06
N MET A 208 -8.54 12.52 -5.80
CA MET A 208 -8.03 12.47 -7.17
C MET A 208 -9.13 12.90 -8.17
N LEU A 209 -8.93 14.03 -8.87
CA LEU A 209 -9.93 14.61 -9.77
C LEU A 209 -9.71 14.20 -11.22
N ALA A 210 -8.49 14.31 -11.72
CA ALA A 210 -8.15 13.91 -13.08
C ALA A 210 -6.67 13.56 -13.24
N THR A 211 -6.37 12.64 -14.14
CA THR A 211 -5.02 12.38 -14.64
C THR A 211 -5.02 12.51 -16.15
N ILE A 212 -4.07 13.29 -16.66
CA ILE A 212 -3.85 13.58 -18.06
C ILE A 212 -2.47 12.99 -18.40
N VAL A 213 -2.39 12.27 -19.52
CA VAL A 213 -1.13 11.75 -20.06
C VAL A 213 -1.01 12.21 -21.50
N ALA A 214 0.11 12.88 -21.82
CA ALA A 214 0.35 13.48 -23.13
C ALA A 214 -0.82 14.32 -23.69
N GLY A 215 -1.54 15.03 -22.81
CA GLY A 215 -2.67 15.89 -23.17
C GLY A 215 -4.04 15.19 -23.25
N GLU A 216 -4.09 13.87 -23.09
CA GLU A 216 -5.34 13.11 -23.06
C GLU A 216 -5.74 12.72 -21.64
N VAL A 217 -7.01 12.94 -21.28
CA VAL A 217 -7.53 12.56 -19.95
C VAL A 217 -7.64 11.04 -19.88
N VAL A 218 -6.85 10.39 -19.01
CA VAL A 218 -6.86 8.93 -18.79
C VAL A 218 -7.70 8.51 -17.60
N LEU A 219 -7.76 9.37 -16.57
CA LEU A 219 -8.61 9.17 -15.39
C LEU A 219 -9.41 10.44 -15.14
N LYS A 220 -10.69 10.29 -14.84
CA LYS A 220 -11.57 11.35 -14.34
C LYS A 220 -12.41 10.80 -13.19
N GLU A 221 -12.36 11.44 -12.03
CA GLU A 221 -13.08 11.03 -10.82
C GLU A 221 -12.85 9.53 -10.47
N ASN A 222 -11.58 9.08 -10.51
CA ASN A 222 -11.17 7.68 -10.35
C ASN A 222 -11.69 6.67 -11.39
N GLN A 223 -12.27 7.13 -12.50
CA GLN A 223 -12.72 6.28 -13.60
C GLN A 223 -11.79 6.39 -14.80
N HIS A 224 -11.38 5.24 -15.34
CA HIS A 224 -10.57 5.19 -16.55
C HIS A 224 -11.43 5.57 -17.77
N THR A 225 -10.94 6.50 -18.59
CA THR A 225 -11.68 7.01 -19.76
C THR A 225 -11.63 6.08 -20.96
N GLY A 226 -10.67 5.15 -20.97
CA GLY A 226 -10.35 4.29 -22.10
C GLY A 226 -9.22 4.82 -22.97
N ALA A 227 -8.77 6.06 -22.75
CA ALA A 227 -7.59 6.61 -23.41
C ALA A 227 -6.34 5.84 -22.98
N LEU A 228 -5.49 5.49 -23.95
CA LEU A 228 -4.22 4.78 -23.73
C LEU A 228 -3.05 5.54 -24.40
N PRO A 229 -2.85 6.83 -24.09
CA PRO A 229 -1.87 7.69 -24.78
C PRO A 229 -0.42 7.43 -24.35
N GLY A 230 -0.20 6.48 -23.43
CA GLY A 230 1.12 6.14 -22.92
C GLY A 230 2.07 5.70 -24.03
N GLN A 231 3.32 6.20 -23.97
CA GLN A 231 4.35 5.86 -24.94
C GLN A 231 5.54 5.18 -24.25
N LEU A 232 6.26 4.37 -25.03
CA LEU A 232 7.54 3.85 -24.61
C LEU A 232 8.56 5.00 -24.53
N LEU A 233 8.97 5.34 -23.31
CA LEU A 233 10.07 6.27 -23.09
C LEU A 233 11.41 5.54 -23.24
N ARG A 234 12.33 6.16 -23.98
CA ARG A 234 13.67 5.61 -24.21
C ARG A 234 14.67 6.52 -23.52
N GLY A 235 15.36 5.98 -22.52
CA GLY A 235 16.39 6.71 -21.81
C GLY A 235 17.60 7.06 -22.69
N PRO A 236 18.47 7.98 -22.25
CA PRO A 236 19.59 8.48 -23.03
C PRO A 236 20.62 7.39 -23.42
N LEU A 237 20.65 6.27 -22.71
CA LEU A 237 21.54 5.13 -23.03
C LEU A 237 21.00 4.24 -24.17
N PHE A 238 19.74 4.37 -24.59
CA PHE A 238 19.17 3.55 -25.65
C PHE A 238 19.78 3.83 -27.03
N PHE A 239 20.17 5.08 -27.28
CA PHE A 239 20.73 5.51 -28.56
C PHE A 239 22.26 5.40 -28.63
N ARG A 240 22.89 4.68 -27.69
CA ARG A 240 24.33 4.38 -27.70
C ARG A 240 24.63 3.06 -28.39
#